data_AF-A0A1G1H5M7-F1
#
_entry.id   AF-A0A1G1H5M7-F1
#
_cell.length_a   1.000
_cell.length_b   1.000
_cell.length_c   1.000
_cell.angle_alpha   90.00
_cell.angle_beta   90.00
_cell.angle_gamma   90.00
#
_symmetry.space_group_name_H-M   'P 1'
#
loop_
_entity.id
_entity.type
_entity.pdbx_description
1 polymer ?
#
loop_
_entity_poly.entity_id
_entity_poly.type
_entity_poly.pdbx_seq_one_letter_code
_entity_poly.pdbx_strand_id
1 'polypeptide(L)'
;MQTLDSKSLKITHDKDEEIIKDMLFELFEKEKKGWFRVISGSMSPLVEINDRVLVKKEREIGLRDIILFGYQDVLVTHRVVGRIYENGRLYLLQKGDRGGSASKIPSESVLGRVVAIEKNGRLLRLDSGWGRMVNTVLGINNYMLYRVSAKVEVIKRRLRYKPGFQCMKLFYRISKKPFILLNGGMLRLFTAGIWIITKFKAQSSKFKAESK
;
A
#
# COMPACT_ATOMS: atom_id res chain seq x y z
N MET A 1 -23.95 37.52 18.35
CA MET A 1 -24.29 37.61 16.91
C MET A 1 -23.01 37.40 16.10
N GLN A 2 -22.55 36.14 15.95
CA GLN A 2 -21.29 35.80 15.25
C GLN A 2 -21.18 34.29 14.87
N THR A 3 -22.30 33.61 14.63
CA THR A 3 -22.34 32.14 14.38
C THR A 3 -22.81 31.74 12.98
N LEU A 4 -23.20 32.70 12.13
CA LEU A 4 -23.75 32.41 10.80
C LEU A 4 -22.67 32.23 9.72
N ASP A 5 -21.50 32.85 9.89
CA ASP A 5 -20.45 32.92 8.85
C ASP A 5 -19.59 31.64 8.78
N SER A 6 -19.41 30.92 9.90
CA SER A 6 -18.64 29.67 9.92
C SER A 6 -19.41 28.46 9.38
N LYS A 7 -20.75 28.54 9.37
CA LYS A 7 -21.63 27.46 8.92
C LYS A 7 -21.82 27.52 7.40
N SER A 8 -21.95 28.71 6.81
CA SER A 8 -21.99 28.91 5.36
C SER A 8 -20.69 28.50 4.68
N LEU A 9 -19.53 28.88 5.25
CA LEU A 9 -18.19 28.51 4.75
C LEU A 9 -17.92 27.00 4.78
N LYS A 10 -18.40 26.28 5.80
CA LYS A 10 -18.30 24.82 5.86
C LYS A 10 -19.18 24.15 4.79
N ILE A 11 -20.40 24.65 4.57
CA ILE A 11 -21.33 24.08 3.59
C ILE A 11 -20.80 24.22 2.15
N THR A 12 -20.15 25.33 1.81
CA THR A 12 -19.53 25.49 0.49
C THR A 12 -18.32 24.58 0.31
N HIS A 13 -17.48 24.45 1.34
CA HIS A 13 -16.27 23.64 1.27
C HIS A 13 -16.58 22.13 1.16
N ASP A 14 -17.61 21.65 1.86
CA ASP A 14 -18.04 20.24 1.78
C ASP A 14 -18.60 19.89 0.38
N LYS A 15 -19.32 20.81 -0.25
CA LYS A 15 -19.86 20.62 -1.61
C LYS A 15 -18.76 20.56 -2.66
N ASP A 16 -17.75 21.42 -2.56
CA ASP A 16 -16.63 21.43 -3.50
C ASP A 16 -15.83 20.12 -3.42
N GLU A 17 -15.64 19.58 -2.20
CA GLU A 17 -14.99 18.28 -2.01
C GLU A 17 -15.77 17.11 -2.62
N GLU A 18 -17.10 17.11 -2.48
CA GLU A 18 -17.97 16.10 -3.06
C GLU A 18 -17.90 16.12 -4.60
N ILE A 19 -18.00 17.31 -5.20
CA ILE A 19 -17.88 17.49 -6.67
C ILE A 19 -16.51 17.02 -7.17
N ILE A 20 -15.41 17.38 -6.48
CA ILE A 20 -14.06 16.95 -6.88
C ILE A 20 -13.92 15.43 -6.81
N LYS A 21 -14.48 14.79 -5.78
CA LYS A 21 -14.47 13.33 -5.66
C LYS A 21 -15.24 12.71 -6.83
N ASP A 22 -16.44 13.18 -7.11
CA ASP A 22 -17.28 12.65 -8.19
C ASP A 22 -16.60 12.79 -9.56
N MET A 23 -16.02 13.96 -9.85
CA MET A 23 -15.25 14.19 -11.07
C MET A 23 -14.03 13.25 -11.16
N LEU A 24 -13.34 13.00 -10.04
CA LEU A 24 -12.20 12.07 -9.99
C LEU A 24 -12.65 10.63 -10.26
N PHE A 25 -13.78 10.22 -9.67
CA PHE A 25 -14.35 8.89 -9.89
C PHE A 25 -14.82 8.71 -11.33
N GLU A 26 -15.49 9.71 -11.92
CA GLU A 26 -15.92 9.68 -13.31
C GLU A 26 -14.73 9.57 -14.26
N LEU A 27 -13.68 10.36 -14.04
CA LEU A 27 -12.45 10.29 -14.83
C LEU A 27 -11.77 8.93 -14.69
N PHE A 28 -11.70 8.39 -13.47
CA PHE A 28 -11.12 7.06 -13.24
C PHE A 28 -11.95 5.95 -13.92
N GLU A 29 -13.27 6.07 -13.90
CA GLU A 29 -14.16 5.16 -14.61
C GLU A 29 -13.98 5.25 -16.13
N LYS A 30 -13.74 6.43 -16.68
CA LYS A 30 -13.49 6.61 -18.11
C LYS A 30 -12.13 6.06 -18.54
N GLU A 31 -11.06 6.49 -17.87
CA GLU A 31 -9.68 6.18 -18.25
C GLU A 31 -9.23 4.78 -17.80
N LYS A 32 -10.00 4.15 -16.88
CA LYS A 32 -9.66 2.88 -16.22
C LYS A 32 -8.32 2.89 -15.49
N LYS A 33 -7.70 4.08 -15.35
CA LYS A 33 -6.43 4.34 -14.68
C LYS A 33 -6.44 5.74 -14.09
N GLY A 34 -5.77 5.92 -12.95
CA GLY A 34 -5.69 7.24 -12.31
C GLY A 34 -4.53 7.34 -11.32
N TRP A 35 -4.03 8.55 -11.15
CA TRP A 35 -2.99 8.87 -10.18
C TRP A 35 -3.61 9.36 -8.87
N PHE A 36 -3.21 8.75 -7.76
CA PHE A 36 -3.69 9.10 -6.43
C PHE A 36 -2.52 9.50 -5.53
N ARG A 37 -2.70 10.53 -4.71
CA ARG A 37 -1.68 10.99 -3.77
C ARG A 37 -1.81 10.26 -2.43
N VAL A 38 -0.70 9.81 -1.89
CA VAL A 38 -0.64 9.08 -0.64
C VAL A 38 -0.55 10.06 0.52
N ILE A 39 -1.54 10.00 1.42
CA ILE A 39 -1.67 10.91 2.56
C ILE A 39 -1.27 10.27 3.90
N SER A 40 -1.08 8.95 3.95
CA SER A 40 -0.74 8.23 5.18
C SER A 40 0.45 7.30 5.00
N GLY A 41 1.13 6.97 6.09
CA GLY A 41 2.31 6.10 6.09
C GLY A 41 2.02 4.61 6.30
N SER A 42 0.78 4.13 6.14
CA SER A 42 0.43 2.72 6.41
C SER A 42 1.17 1.74 5.50
N MET A 43 1.54 2.18 4.30
CA MET A 43 2.24 1.40 3.27
C MET A 43 3.77 1.60 3.24
N SER A 44 4.31 2.28 4.24
CA SER A 44 5.75 2.42 4.43
C SER A 44 6.38 1.04 4.75
N PRO A 45 7.57 0.72 4.20
CA PRO A 45 8.52 1.63 3.56
C PRO A 45 8.39 1.73 2.03
N LEU A 46 7.59 0.89 1.37
CA LEU A 46 7.49 0.88 -0.09
C LEU A 46 6.83 2.15 -0.64
N VAL A 47 5.74 2.57 -0.01
CA VAL A 47 4.98 3.77 -0.36
C VAL A 47 5.01 4.73 0.83
N GLU A 48 5.45 5.95 0.62
CA GLU A 48 5.56 6.99 1.63
C GLU A 48 4.56 8.11 1.43
N ILE A 49 4.41 8.96 2.45
CA ILE A 49 3.56 10.14 2.38
C ILE A 49 4.09 11.04 1.27
N ASN A 50 3.18 11.61 0.48
CA ASN A 50 3.44 12.41 -0.73
C ASN A 50 3.84 11.64 -1.99
N ASP A 51 4.05 10.32 -1.92
CA ASP A 51 4.18 9.52 -3.14
C ASP A 51 2.86 9.55 -3.92
N ARG A 52 2.95 9.32 -5.24
CA ARG A 52 1.76 9.11 -6.07
C ARG A 52 1.70 7.66 -6.51
N VAL A 53 0.51 7.08 -6.53
CA VAL A 53 0.28 5.71 -6.98
C VAL A 53 -0.58 5.72 -8.22
N LEU A 54 -0.15 5.00 -9.25
CA LEU A 54 -0.95 4.76 -10.45
C LEU A 54 -1.79 3.52 -10.21
N VAL A 55 -3.09 3.71 -10.13
CA VAL A 55 -4.06 2.64 -9.99
C VAL A 55 -4.65 2.32 -11.35
N LYS A 56 -4.78 1.03 -11.66
CA LYS A 56 -5.45 0.52 -12.84
C LYS A 56 -6.67 -0.30 -12.38
N LYS A 57 -7.83 -0.02 -12.97
CA LYS A 57 -9.03 -0.82 -12.77
C LYS A 57 -8.76 -2.23 -13.30
N GLU A 58 -8.90 -3.22 -12.42
CA GLU A 58 -8.59 -4.62 -12.73
C GLU A 58 -9.53 -5.51 -11.95
N ARG A 59 -10.14 -6.49 -12.62
CA ARG A 59 -11.08 -7.44 -11.99
C ARG A 59 -10.37 -8.49 -11.16
N GLU A 60 -9.19 -8.89 -11.62
CA GLU A 60 -8.41 -9.95 -10.98
C GLU A 60 -7.37 -9.35 -10.03
N ILE A 61 -7.69 -9.37 -8.74
CA ILE A 61 -6.80 -8.86 -7.69
C ILE A 61 -6.03 -10.01 -7.06
N GLY A 62 -4.74 -10.10 -7.37
CA GLY A 62 -3.75 -11.07 -6.90
C GLY A 62 -3.50 -11.08 -5.39
N LEU A 63 -3.02 -12.22 -4.87
CA LEU A 63 -2.28 -12.19 -3.60
C LEU A 63 -1.01 -11.33 -3.78
N ARG A 64 -0.67 -10.55 -2.74
CA ARG A 64 0.45 -9.60 -2.68
C ARG A 64 0.28 -8.32 -3.48
N ASP A 65 -0.79 -8.19 -4.25
CA ASP A 65 -1.08 -6.94 -4.94
C ASP A 65 -1.36 -5.82 -3.94
N ILE A 66 -1.02 -4.61 -4.33
CA ILE A 66 -1.41 -3.40 -3.62
C ILE A 66 -2.68 -2.91 -4.28
N ILE A 67 -3.71 -2.66 -3.49
CA ILE A 67 -5.04 -2.26 -3.96
C ILE A 67 -5.41 -0.89 -3.43
N LEU A 68 -6.22 -0.18 -4.21
CA LEU A 68 -6.96 1.00 -3.77
C LEU A 68 -8.43 0.60 -3.60
N PHE A 69 -9.01 0.88 -2.44
CA PHE A 69 -10.41 0.61 -2.14
C PHE A 69 -11.02 1.74 -1.32
N GLY A 70 -12.35 1.91 -1.40
CA GLY A 70 -13.08 2.86 -0.58
C GLY A 70 -13.40 2.29 0.80
N TYR A 71 -13.24 3.09 1.85
CA TYR A 71 -13.65 2.75 3.22
C TYR A 71 -14.04 4.02 3.97
N GLN A 72 -15.27 4.14 4.47
CA GLN A 72 -15.75 5.29 5.26
C GLN A 72 -15.33 6.64 4.63
N ASP A 73 -15.70 6.84 3.36
CA ASP A 73 -15.47 8.06 2.56
C ASP A 73 -14.01 8.42 2.26
N VAL A 74 -13.07 7.54 2.60
CA VAL A 74 -11.65 7.68 2.26
C VAL A 74 -11.17 6.57 1.34
N LEU A 75 -10.21 6.91 0.48
CA LEU A 75 -9.50 5.95 -0.35
C LEU A 75 -8.31 5.37 0.42
N VAL A 76 -8.29 4.06 0.55
CA VAL A 76 -7.27 3.34 1.32
C VAL A 76 -6.44 2.49 0.37
N THR A 77 -5.12 2.62 0.49
CA THR A 77 -4.16 1.79 -0.24
C THR A 77 -3.57 0.76 0.71
N HIS A 78 -3.83 -0.53 0.51
CA HIS A 78 -3.23 -1.61 1.31
C HIS A 78 -2.83 -2.82 0.47
N ARG A 79 -2.05 -3.73 1.04
CA ARG A 79 -1.62 -4.97 0.39
C ARG A 79 -2.57 -6.12 0.68
N VAL A 80 -2.87 -6.91 -0.34
CA VAL A 80 -3.64 -8.14 -0.22
C VAL A 80 -2.77 -9.25 0.35
N VAL A 81 -3.14 -9.75 1.52
CA VAL A 81 -2.45 -10.83 2.24
C VAL A 81 -3.23 -12.14 2.25
N GLY A 82 -4.47 -12.14 1.78
CA GLY A 82 -5.30 -13.34 1.74
C GLY A 82 -6.58 -13.14 0.94
N ARG A 83 -7.23 -14.26 0.64
CA ARG A 83 -8.55 -14.31 0.01
C ARG A 83 -9.41 -15.31 0.78
N ILE A 84 -10.66 -14.99 1.00
CA ILE A 84 -11.62 -15.85 1.71
C ILE A 84 -12.90 -15.88 0.89
N TYR A 85 -13.44 -17.06 0.65
CA TYR A 85 -14.80 -17.21 0.11
C TYR A 85 -15.76 -17.48 1.26
N GLU A 86 -16.74 -16.61 1.44
CA GLU A 86 -17.80 -16.76 2.44
C GLU A 86 -19.14 -16.54 1.75
N ASN A 87 -20.09 -17.47 1.91
CA ASN A 87 -21.44 -17.38 1.33
C ASN A 87 -21.45 -17.05 -0.18
N GLY A 88 -20.54 -17.66 -0.94
CA GLY A 88 -20.41 -17.45 -2.38
C GLY A 88 -19.79 -16.10 -2.80
N ARG A 89 -19.35 -15.28 -1.84
CA ARG A 89 -18.72 -13.98 -2.11
C ARG A 89 -17.23 -14.01 -1.82
N LEU A 90 -16.45 -13.34 -2.67
CA LEU A 90 -15.02 -13.20 -2.49
C LEU A 90 -14.71 -12.00 -1.58
N TYR A 91 -14.00 -12.28 -0.49
CA TYR A 91 -13.44 -11.28 0.40
C TYR A 91 -11.92 -11.27 0.29
N LEU A 92 -11.34 -10.08 0.37
CA LEU A 92 -9.90 -9.88 0.43
C LEU A 92 -9.49 -9.56 1.86
N LEU A 93 -8.41 -10.19 2.32
CA LEU A 93 -7.71 -9.76 3.53
C LEU A 93 -6.65 -8.77 3.12
N GLN A 94 -6.76 -7.55 3.62
CA GLN A 94 -5.85 -6.46 3.32
C GLN A 94 -5.10 -6.00 4.58
N LYS A 95 -3.90 -5.46 4.38
CA LYS A 95 -3.05 -4.96 5.45
C LYS A 95 -2.01 -3.95 4.95
N GLY A 96 -1.68 -2.94 5.76
CA GLY A 96 -0.57 -2.01 5.51
C GLY A 96 0.82 -2.66 5.71
N ASP A 97 1.80 -2.19 4.93
CA ASP A 97 3.20 -2.66 4.99
C ASP A 97 3.92 -2.27 6.30
N ARG A 98 3.54 -1.15 6.93
CA ARG A 98 4.17 -0.70 8.18
C ARG A 98 3.79 -1.57 9.39
N GLY A 99 2.60 -2.19 9.36
CA GLY A 99 2.04 -2.82 10.57
C GLY A 99 0.52 -2.89 10.57
N GLY A 100 -0.05 -3.37 11.67
CA GLY A 100 -1.51 -3.52 11.84
C GLY A 100 -2.04 -4.94 11.65
N SER A 101 -3.27 -5.17 12.11
CA SER A 101 -4.06 -6.36 11.86
C SER A 101 -4.54 -6.39 10.40
N ALA A 102 -4.72 -7.58 9.85
CA ALA A 102 -5.41 -7.71 8.57
C ALA A 102 -6.91 -7.47 8.78
N SER A 103 -7.53 -6.75 7.87
CA SER A 103 -8.97 -6.51 7.85
C SER A 103 -9.59 -7.12 6.60
N LYS A 104 -10.84 -7.57 6.73
CA LYS A 104 -11.61 -8.17 5.64
C LYS A 104 -12.38 -7.08 4.90
N ILE A 105 -12.30 -7.09 3.57
CA ILE A 105 -13.10 -6.22 2.69
C ILE A 105 -13.74 -7.05 1.57
N PRO A 106 -14.93 -6.67 1.08
CA PRO A 106 -15.51 -7.28 -0.11
C PRO A 106 -14.61 -7.00 -1.32
N SER A 107 -14.48 -7.97 -2.24
CA SER A 107 -13.67 -7.77 -3.45
C SER A 107 -14.22 -6.65 -4.35
N GLU A 108 -15.52 -6.40 -4.26
CA GLU A 108 -16.27 -5.42 -5.02
C GLU A 108 -15.99 -3.98 -4.57
N SER A 109 -15.49 -3.76 -3.35
CA SER A 109 -15.11 -2.41 -2.88
C SER A 109 -13.77 -1.95 -3.44
N VAL A 110 -13.05 -2.81 -4.16
CA VAL A 110 -11.75 -2.48 -4.75
C VAL A 110 -11.94 -1.67 -6.02
N LEU A 111 -11.37 -0.47 -6.05
CA LEU A 111 -11.35 0.39 -7.24
C LEU A 111 -10.36 -0.16 -8.28
N GLY A 112 -9.21 -0.66 -7.82
CA GLY A 112 -8.21 -1.24 -8.69
C GLY A 112 -6.90 -1.59 -8.02
N ARG A 113 -5.96 -2.04 -8.85
CA ARG A 113 -4.61 -2.45 -8.46
C ARG A 113 -3.62 -1.33 -8.70
N VAL A 114 -2.72 -1.09 -7.75
CA VAL A 114 -1.59 -0.19 -7.94
C VAL A 114 -0.57 -0.87 -8.84
N VAL A 115 -0.31 -0.25 -10.00
CA VAL A 115 0.62 -0.76 -11.02
C VAL A 115 1.93 0.02 -11.06
N ALA A 116 1.97 1.23 -10.53
CA ALA A 116 3.19 2.00 -10.38
C ALA A 116 3.16 2.94 -9.16
N ILE A 117 4.34 3.31 -8.68
CA ILE A 117 4.56 4.29 -7.62
C ILE A 117 5.52 5.35 -8.16
N GLU A 118 5.14 6.62 -8.07
CA GLU A 118 6.01 7.76 -8.33
C GLU A 118 6.50 8.31 -6.98
N LYS A 119 7.82 8.28 -6.79
CA LYS A 119 8.50 8.68 -5.57
C LYS A 119 9.67 9.60 -5.88
N ASN A 120 9.62 10.84 -5.38
CA ASN A 120 10.62 11.87 -5.67
C ASN A 120 10.93 12.02 -7.18
N GLY A 121 9.87 12.04 -8.01
CA GLY A 121 9.97 12.12 -9.48
C GLY A 121 10.47 10.85 -10.18
N ARG A 122 10.65 9.74 -9.44
CA ARG A 122 11.08 8.45 -10.01
C ARG A 122 9.92 7.47 -10.09
N LEU A 123 9.74 6.87 -11.26
CA LEU A 123 8.69 5.89 -11.51
C LEU A 123 9.16 4.46 -11.22
N LEU A 124 8.50 3.81 -10.27
CA LEU A 124 8.60 2.39 -10.00
C LEU A 124 7.38 1.65 -10.58
N ARG A 125 7.60 0.85 -11.61
CA ARG A 125 6.56 -0.03 -12.16
C ARG A 125 6.49 -1.35 -11.39
N LEU A 126 5.36 -1.62 -10.74
CA LEU A 126 5.10 -2.87 -9.99
C LEU A 126 4.63 -4.02 -10.88
N ASP A 127 4.24 -3.72 -12.11
CA ASP A 127 3.77 -4.69 -13.10
C ASP A 127 4.89 -5.31 -13.94
N SER A 128 6.12 -4.79 -13.86
CA SER A 128 7.22 -5.15 -14.78
C SER A 128 8.60 -5.09 -14.12
N GLY A 129 9.54 -5.84 -14.72
CA GLY A 129 10.97 -5.83 -14.38
C GLY A 129 11.28 -5.95 -12.89
N TRP A 130 12.19 -5.10 -12.43
CA TRP A 130 12.67 -5.08 -11.04
C TRP A 130 11.58 -4.73 -10.03
N GLY A 131 10.65 -3.84 -10.38
CA GLY A 131 9.60 -3.44 -9.44
C GLY A 131 8.59 -4.55 -9.16
N ARG A 132 8.33 -5.45 -10.12
CA ARG A 132 7.55 -6.67 -9.88
C ARG A 132 8.24 -7.60 -8.88
N MET A 133 9.55 -7.74 -8.97
CA MET A 133 10.32 -8.56 -8.03
C MET A 133 10.27 -7.97 -6.62
N VAL A 134 10.52 -6.66 -6.48
CA VAL A 134 10.42 -5.94 -5.19
C VAL A 134 9.02 -6.09 -4.60
N ASN A 135 7.98 -5.88 -5.40
CA ASN A 135 6.59 -6.06 -4.96
C ASN A 135 6.32 -7.48 -4.45
N THR A 136 6.86 -8.48 -5.15
CA THR A 136 6.69 -9.90 -4.79
C THR A 136 7.38 -10.21 -3.47
N VAL A 137 8.63 -9.80 -3.30
CA VAL A 137 9.42 -10.09 -2.09
C VAL A 137 8.82 -9.40 -0.87
N LEU A 138 8.46 -8.12 -0.98
CA LEU A 138 7.79 -7.40 0.11
C LEU A 138 6.43 -8.02 0.43
N GLY A 139 5.68 -8.46 -0.58
CA GLY A 139 4.42 -9.13 -0.38
C GLY A 139 4.55 -10.50 0.30
N ILE A 140 5.58 -11.28 -0.04
CA ILE A 140 5.89 -12.53 0.68
C ILE A 140 6.23 -12.21 2.13
N ASN A 141 7.05 -11.20 2.39
CA ASN A 141 7.40 -10.82 3.75
C ASN A 141 6.15 -10.40 4.55
N ASN A 142 5.29 -9.54 4.00
CA ASN A 142 4.07 -9.11 4.67
C ASN A 142 3.13 -10.30 4.96
N TYR A 143 2.99 -11.23 4.01
CA TYR A 143 2.22 -12.46 4.20
C TYR A 143 2.78 -13.33 5.34
N MET A 144 4.10 -13.52 5.39
CA MET A 144 4.75 -14.31 6.45
C MET A 144 4.57 -13.65 7.82
N LEU A 145 4.72 -12.33 7.89
CA LEU A 145 4.45 -11.55 9.10
C LEU A 145 3.00 -11.70 9.55
N TYR A 146 2.04 -11.66 8.62
CA TYR A 146 0.64 -11.93 8.90
C TYR A 146 0.45 -13.33 9.51
N ARG A 147 0.95 -14.39 8.86
CA ARG A 147 0.80 -15.78 9.35
C ARG A 147 1.37 -15.98 10.74
N VAL A 148 2.57 -15.44 10.99
CA VAL A 148 3.21 -15.51 12.31
C VAL A 148 2.37 -14.76 13.34
N SER A 149 1.92 -13.55 13.02
CA SER A 149 1.11 -12.75 13.94
C SER A 149 -0.23 -13.40 14.29
N ALA A 150 -0.91 -14.01 13.31
CA ALA A 150 -2.16 -14.74 13.51
C ALA A 150 -1.96 -15.96 14.43
N LYS A 151 -0.89 -16.75 14.21
CA LYS A 151 -0.55 -17.88 15.09
C LYS A 151 -0.24 -17.43 16.52
N VAL A 152 0.55 -16.37 16.66
CA VAL A 152 0.89 -15.79 17.96
C VAL A 152 -0.36 -15.31 18.69
N GLU A 153 -1.33 -14.73 17.98
CA GLU A 153 -2.58 -14.26 18.58
C GLU A 153 -3.46 -15.41 19.08
N VAL A 154 -3.53 -16.52 18.34
CA VAL A 154 -4.19 -17.75 18.80
C VAL A 154 -3.50 -18.31 20.05
N ILE A 155 -2.17 -18.40 20.04
CA ILE A 155 -1.38 -18.84 21.21
C ILE A 155 -1.59 -17.91 22.40
N LYS A 156 -1.64 -16.60 22.17
CA LYS A 156 -1.90 -15.58 23.20
C LYS A 156 -3.28 -15.72 23.82
N ARG A 157 -4.31 -16.06 23.03
CA ARG A 157 -5.64 -16.36 23.57
C ARG A 157 -5.61 -17.60 24.46
N ARG A 158 -4.86 -18.64 24.06
CA ARG A 158 -4.74 -19.89 24.82
C ARG A 158 -3.93 -19.77 26.11
N LEU A 159 -2.93 -18.90 26.13
CA LEU A 159 -1.99 -18.73 27.24
C LEU A 159 -2.27 -17.49 28.12
N ARG A 160 -3.39 -16.78 27.89
CA ARG A 160 -3.74 -15.54 28.59
C ARG A 160 -3.81 -15.69 30.12
N TYR A 161 -4.04 -16.91 30.61
CA TYR A 161 -4.20 -17.24 32.04
C TYR A 161 -3.01 -17.97 32.67
N LYS A 162 -1.89 -18.18 31.97
CA LYS A 162 -0.72 -18.90 32.51
C LYS A 162 0.41 -17.94 32.93
N PRO A 163 1.03 -18.13 34.12
CA PRO A 163 2.00 -17.18 34.70
C PRO A 163 3.36 -17.06 33.96
N GLY A 164 3.58 -17.77 32.85
CA GLY A 164 4.82 -17.69 32.05
C GLY A 164 4.77 -16.81 30.80
N PHE A 165 3.66 -16.11 30.52
CA PHE A 165 3.46 -15.48 29.20
C PHE A 165 4.31 -14.21 28.94
N GLN A 166 4.97 -13.65 29.96
CA GLN A 166 5.77 -12.44 29.81
C GLN A 166 7.05 -12.64 28.97
N CYS A 167 7.73 -13.79 29.09
CA CYS A 167 8.95 -14.07 28.32
C CYS A 167 8.66 -14.25 26.80
N MET A 168 7.49 -14.79 26.46
CA MET A 168 7.03 -14.93 25.06
C MET A 168 6.82 -13.59 24.36
N LYS A 169 6.39 -12.54 25.08
CA LYS A 169 6.30 -11.18 24.51
C LYS A 169 7.67 -10.65 24.09
N LEU A 170 8.70 -10.95 24.88
CA LEU A 170 10.08 -10.51 24.61
C LEU A 170 10.63 -11.25 23.39
N PHE A 171 10.43 -12.56 23.31
CA PHE A 171 10.84 -13.38 22.15
C PHE A 171 10.17 -12.90 20.85
N TYR A 172 8.86 -12.63 20.88
CA TYR A 172 8.13 -12.10 19.73
C TYR A 172 8.60 -10.70 19.29
N ARG A 173 8.97 -9.83 20.25
CA ARG A 173 9.55 -8.52 19.94
C ARG A 173 10.91 -8.67 19.26
N ILE A 174 11.74 -9.61 19.69
CA ILE A 174 13.06 -9.87 19.12
C ILE A 174 12.92 -10.49 17.73
N SER A 175 12.05 -11.49 17.55
CA SER A 175 11.85 -12.19 16.28
C SER A 175 11.28 -11.31 15.17
N LYS A 176 10.58 -10.21 15.51
CA LYS A 176 10.07 -9.24 14.53
C LYS A 176 11.12 -8.25 14.00
N LYS A 177 12.16 -7.94 14.79
CA LYS A 177 13.20 -6.97 14.41
C LYS A 177 13.93 -7.31 13.09
N PRO A 178 14.38 -8.56 12.84
CA PRO A 178 15.09 -8.87 11.59
C PRO A 178 14.22 -8.70 10.35
N PHE A 179 12.92 -8.99 10.43
CA PHE A 179 11.99 -8.80 9.31
C PHE A 179 11.74 -7.33 8.98
N ILE A 180 11.70 -6.45 9.99
CA ILE A 180 11.60 -5.00 9.81
C ILE A 180 12.90 -4.43 9.23
N LEU A 181 14.05 -4.92 9.69
CA LEU A 181 15.37 -4.51 9.20
C LEU A 181 15.62 -4.94 7.75
N LEU A 182 15.20 -6.15 7.37
CA LEU A 182 15.25 -6.63 5.98
C LEU A 182 14.45 -5.73 5.02
N ASN A 183 13.29 -5.23 5.45
CA ASN A 183 12.51 -4.29 4.65
C ASN A 183 13.25 -2.97 4.41
N GLY A 184 13.97 -2.45 5.42
CA GLY A 184 14.77 -1.23 5.27
C GLY A 184 16.01 -1.43 4.40
N GLY A 185 16.76 -2.52 4.59
CA GLY A 185 17.96 -2.84 3.81
C GLY A 185 17.65 -3.08 2.33
N MET A 186 16.59 -3.83 2.04
CA MET A 186 16.16 -4.10 0.67
C MET A 186 15.69 -2.84 -0.05
N LEU A 187 15.05 -1.90 0.67
CA LEU A 187 14.66 -0.61 0.09
C LEU A 187 15.85 0.33 -0.16
N ARG A 188 16.91 0.25 0.64
CA ARG A 188 18.17 0.98 0.39
C ARG A 188 18.91 0.45 -0.83
N LEU A 189 18.94 -0.87 -1.02
CA LEU A 189 19.44 -1.48 -2.25
C LEU A 189 18.57 -1.08 -3.46
N PHE A 190 17.27 -0.89 -3.25
CA PHE A 190 16.34 -0.42 -4.26
C PHE A 190 16.56 1.05 -4.69
N THR A 191 16.74 1.98 -3.74
CA THR A 191 17.07 3.37 -4.08
C THR A 191 18.44 3.49 -4.74
N ALA A 192 19.41 2.67 -4.33
CA ALA A 192 20.73 2.58 -4.96
C ALA A 192 20.66 1.95 -6.37
N GLY A 193 19.91 0.88 -6.56
CA GLY A 193 19.75 0.22 -7.86
C GLY A 193 19.04 1.11 -8.89
N ILE A 194 17.98 1.83 -8.48
CA ILE A 194 17.35 2.86 -9.32
C ILE A 194 18.35 3.97 -9.67
N TRP A 195 19.16 4.42 -8.71
CA TRP A 195 20.18 5.44 -8.97
C TRP A 195 21.21 4.96 -10.01
N ILE A 196 21.67 3.71 -9.92
CA ILE A 196 22.60 3.12 -10.90
C ILE A 196 21.95 3.06 -12.29
N ILE A 197 20.72 2.55 -12.40
CA ILE A 197 20.02 2.40 -13.70
C ILE A 197 19.72 3.76 -14.34
N THR A 198 19.27 4.74 -13.56
CA THR A 198 18.98 6.10 -14.06
C THR A 198 20.26 6.82 -14.48
N LYS A 199 21.35 6.67 -13.73
CA LYS A 199 22.67 7.20 -14.10
C LYS A 199 23.19 6.57 -15.39
N PHE A 200 23.05 5.26 -15.55
CA PHE A 200 23.44 4.55 -16.77
C PHE A 200 22.63 5.01 -18.00
N LYS A 201 21.32 5.20 -17.87
CA LYS A 201 20.47 5.73 -18.95
C LYS A 201 20.84 7.17 -19.33
N ALA A 202 21.10 8.04 -18.35
CA ALA A 202 21.52 9.42 -18.61
C ALA A 202 22.90 9.49 -19.32
N GLN A 203 23.81 8.57 -18.98
CA GLN A 203 25.13 8.48 -19.60
C GLN A 203 25.05 7.94 -21.04
N SER A 204 24.19 6.94 -21.28
CA SER A 204 23.91 6.41 -22.62
C SER A 204 23.25 7.44 -23.54
N SER A 205 22.34 8.29 -23.03
CA SER A 205 21.72 9.35 -23.83
C SER A 205 22.70 10.47 -24.20
N LYS A 206 23.67 10.79 -23.33
CA LYS A 206 24.74 11.76 -23.64
C LYS A 206 25.66 11.23 -24.73
N PHE A 207 26.09 9.97 -24.63
CA PHE A 207 26.97 9.35 -25.62
C PHE A 207 26.35 9.31 -27.03
N LYS A 208 25.01 9.15 -27.10
CA LYS A 208 24.26 9.16 -28.36
C LYS A 208 24.01 10.55 -28.95
N ALA A 209 24.16 11.60 -28.14
CA ALA A 209 24.04 13.00 -28.55
C ALA A 209 25.36 13.59 -29.04
N GLU A 210 26.50 13.08 -28.53
CA GLU A 210 27.85 13.48 -28.95
C GLU A 210 28.36 12.70 -30.18
N SER A 211 27.68 11.60 -30.56
CA SER A 211 28.01 10.79 -31.73
C SER A 211 27.22 11.17 -33.00
N LYS A 212 26.64 12.38 -33.03
CA LYS A 212 25.91 12.96 -34.16
C LYS A 212 26.47 14.35 -34.44
#